data_AF-A0A5D8YHE0-F1
#
_entry.id   AF-A0A5D8YHE0-F1
#
_cell.length_a   1.000
_cell.length_b   1.000
_cell.length_c   1.000
_cell.angle_alpha   90.00
_cell.angle_beta   90.00
_cell.angle_gamma   90.00
#
_symmetry.space_group_name_H-M   'P 1'
#
loop_
_entity.id
_entity.type
_entity.pdbx_description
1 polymer ?
#
loop_
_entity_poly.entity_id
_entity_poly.type
_entity_poly.pdbx_seq_one_letter_code
_entity_poly.pdbx_strand_id
1 'polypeptide(L)'
;MASQKPIKMSRLVGLWFSAGLIIWCTAFRADPEFNAVQWSQTWLSRCFDPFSDNIKLKKWELSISNEGFFRLRKYFPNGKQEYFSFYLKRFDDMNYIGTTEAGTILLKTKNQDIIVQTYNDPKGNIDSMTNILPLPVKNIEPEQLDSLQHTLASLKQGYN
;
A
#
# COMPACT_ATOMS: atom_id res chain seq x y z
N MET A 1 35.35 -73.89 -27.71
CA MET A 1 36.01 -73.67 -26.40
C MET A 1 37.23 -72.78 -26.62
N ALA A 2 37.14 -71.53 -26.15
CA ALA A 2 38.17 -70.48 -26.00
C ALA A 2 37.33 -69.20 -25.85
N SER A 3 37.00 -68.63 -24.68
CA SER A 3 37.81 -68.21 -23.53
C SER A 3 39.09 -67.47 -23.92
N GLN A 4 38.96 -66.15 -24.12
CA GLN A 4 39.88 -65.13 -23.59
C GLN A 4 39.40 -63.71 -23.95
N LYS A 5 39.08 -62.91 -22.93
CA LYS A 5 39.26 -61.44 -22.88
C LYS A 5 40.75 -61.14 -23.15
N PRO A 6 41.23 -59.93 -23.54
CA PRO A 6 40.75 -58.60 -23.12
C PRO A 6 40.96 -57.50 -24.20
N ILE A 7 40.80 -56.22 -23.86
CA ILE A 7 41.77 -55.12 -24.09
C ILE A 7 41.14 -53.81 -23.59
N LYS A 8 41.85 -53.13 -22.68
CA LYS A 8 41.56 -51.78 -22.20
C LYS A 8 41.92 -50.78 -23.30
N MET A 9 41.05 -49.79 -23.52
CA MET A 9 41.32 -48.60 -24.33
C MET A 9 40.70 -47.43 -23.56
N SER A 10 41.44 -46.76 -22.66
CA SER A 10 42.36 -45.66 -22.95
C SER A 10 41.74 -44.61 -23.86
N ARG A 11 41.24 -43.52 -23.25
CA ARG A 11 41.63 -42.13 -23.59
C ARG A 11 41.01 -41.14 -22.60
N LEU A 12 41.88 -40.59 -21.76
CA LEU A 12 41.77 -39.27 -21.15
C LEU A 12 41.75 -38.22 -22.27
N VAL A 13 40.64 -37.50 -22.40
CA VAL A 13 40.46 -36.19 -23.07
C VAL A 13 39.20 -35.62 -22.41
N GLY A 14 39.09 -34.42 -21.87
CA GLY A 14 39.96 -33.28 -21.67
C GLY A 14 39.07 -32.30 -20.90
N LEU A 15 39.59 -31.76 -19.80
CA LEU A 15 38.95 -30.71 -19.03
C LEU A 15 38.97 -29.40 -19.87
N TRP A 16 37.97 -28.53 -19.66
CA TRP A 16 37.95 -27.06 -19.86
C TRP A 16 37.02 -26.45 -20.92
N PHE A 17 36.33 -25.39 -20.46
CA PHE A 17 35.55 -24.34 -21.15
C PHE A 17 34.19 -24.77 -21.75
N SER A 18 33.07 -24.10 -21.50
CA SER A 18 32.86 -22.74 -20.99
C SER A 18 31.43 -22.59 -20.50
N ALA A 19 31.30 -21.85 -19.39
CA ALA A 19 30.07 -21.23 -18.94
C ALA A 19 29.28 -20.64 -20.11
N GLY A 20 28.04 -21.07 -20.28
CA GLY A 20 27.13 -20.53 -21.26
C GLY A 20 25.72 -20.53 -20.70
N LEU A 21 25.30 -19.34 -20.27
CA LEU A 21 24.02 -18.74 -20.66
C LEU A 21 22.78 -19.63 -20.42
N ILE A 22 21.89 -19.38 -19.47
CA ILE A 22 21.21 -18.13 -19.20
C ILE A 22 20.76 -18.24 -17.73
N ILE A 23 21.53 -17.61 -16.82
CA ILE A 23 20.91 -17.14 -15.58
C ILE A 23 20.01 -16.02 -16.06
N TRP A 24 18.72 -16.32 -16.22
CA TRP A 24 17.65 -15.36 -16.36
C TRP A 24 17.53 -14.66 -15.01
N CYS A 25 18.55 -13.88 -14.67
CA CYS A 25 18.47 -12.85 -13.65
C CYS A 25 17.55 -11.79 -14.26
N THR A 26 16.24 -12.04 -14.18
CA THR A 26 15.30 -10.95 -14.05
C THR A 26 15.73 -10.23 -12.78
N ALA A 27 16.56 -9.20 -12.94
CA ALA A 27 16.73 -8.20 -11.92
C ALA A 27 15.31 -7.69 -11.66
N PHE A 28 14.70 -8.20 -10.59
CA PHE A 28 13.43 -7.71 -10.09
C PHE A 28 13.73 -6.27 -9.66
N ARG A 29 13.59 -5.33 -10.59
CA ARG A 29 13.71 -3.91 -10.29
C ARG A 29 12.55 -3.63 -9.35
N ALA A 30 12.86 -3.50 -8.07
CA ALA A 30 11.91 -3.06 -7.08
C ALA A 30 11.48 -1.65 -7.51
N ASP A 31 10.25 -1.53 -7.99
CA ASP A 31 9.68 -0.26 -8.41
C ASP A 31 9.55 0.63 -7.16
N PRO A 32 10.25 1.79 -7.11
CA PRO A 32 10.20 2.68 -5.95
C PRO A 32 8.77 3.14 -5.63
N GLU A 33 7.92 3.33 -6.64
CA GLU A 33 6.52 3.73 -6.46
C GLU A 33 5.71 2.61 -5.83
N PHE A 34 5.90 1.38 -6.30
CA PHE A 34 5.26 0.20 -5.71
C PHE A 34 5.62 0.07 -4.22
N ASN A 35 6.89 0.23 -3.88
CA ASN A 35 7.34 0.18 -2.49
C ASN A 35 6.74 1.31 -1.64
N ALA A 36 6.66 2.53 -2.17
CA ALA A 36 6.06 3.67 -1.51
C ALA A 36 4.55 3.47 -1.26
N VAL A 37 3.81 2.89 -2.22
CA VAL A 37 2.40 2.52 -2.06
C VAL A 37 2.23 1.48 -0.96
N GLN A 38 3.02 0.40 -0.99
CA GLN A 38 2.95 -0.68 0.00
C GLN A 38 3.30 -0.18 1.41
N TRP A 39 4.35 0.64 1.53
CA TRP A 39 4.74 1.25 2.79
C TRP A 39 3.63 2.15 3.32
N SER A 40 3.05 3.03 2.49
CA SER A 40 1.99 3.96 2.90
C SER A 40 0.75 3.21 3.38
N GLN A 41 0.31 2.20 2.63
CA GLN A 41 -0.84 1.37 3.01
C GLN A 41 -0.58 0.64 4.32
N THR A 42 0.60 0.02 4.48
CA THR A 42 0.97 -0.73 5.69
C THR A 42 1.03 0.20 6.89
N TRP A 43 1.66 1.36 6.74
CA TRP A 43 1.81 2.34 7.81
C TRP A 43 0.46 2.90 8.25
N LEU A 44 -0.37 3.37 7.31
CA LEU A 44 -1.71 3.89 7.61
C LEU A 44 -2.57 2.82 8.26
N SER A 45 -2.48 1.57 7.78
CA SER A 45 -3.25 0.47 8.33
C SER A 45 -2.85 0.11 9.76
N ARG A 46 -1.56 0.23 10.08
CA ARG A 46 -1.02 -0.03 11.42
C ARG A 46 -1.41 1.06 12.41
N CYS A 47 -1.38 2.32 11.98
CA CYS A 47 -1.62 3.47 12.85
C CYS A 47 -3.11 3.83 12.98
N PHE A 48 -3.98 3.38 12.06
CA PHE A 48 -5.40 3.69 12.09
C PHE A 48 -6.06 3.26 13.40
N ASP A 49 -6.80 4.18 14.04
CA ASP A 49 -7.53 3.90 15.27
C ASP A 49 -9.04 3.77 15.03
N PRO A 50 -9.58 2.54 15.00
CA PRO A 50 -11.00 2.30 14.71
C PRO A 50 -11.96 2.60 15.87
N PHE A 51 -11.46 3.12 17.01
CA PHE A 51 -12.23 3.35 18.23
C PHE A 51 -12.31 4.82 18.67
N SER A 52 -11.59 5.71 17.99
CA SER A 52 -11.46 7.14 18.27
C SER A 52 -12.77 7.93 18.25
N ASP A 53 -13.75 7.55 17.41
CA ASP A 53 -14.98 8.33 17.19
C ASP A 53 -16.13 7.99 18.17
N ASN A 54 -15.85 7.36 19.33
CA ASN A 54 -16.84 6.75 20.24
C ASN A 54 -17.74 5.68 19.58
N ILE A 55 -17.55 5.40 18.30
CA ILE A 55 -18.27 4.40 17.51
C ILE A 55 -17.28 3.32 17.15
N LYS A 56 -17.45 2.16 17.78
CA LYS A 56 -16.62 0.98 17.53
C LYS A 56 -16.92 0.42 16.14
N LEU A 57 -15.98 0.57 15.21
CA LEU A 57 -16.10 -0.03 13.88
C LEU A 57 -16.12 -1.57 14.00
N LYS A 58 -17.00 -2.22 13.23
CA LYS A 58 -17.05 -3.68 13.11
C LYS A 58 -15.86 -4.20 12.29
N LYS A 59 -15.56 -3.49 11.21
CA LYS A 59 -14.45 -3.78 10.28
C LYS A 59 -14.08 -2.47 9.60
N TRP A 60 -12.85 -2.35 9.15
CA TRP A 60 -12.44 -1.32 8.21
C TRP A 60 -11.44 -1.90 7.21
N GLU A 61 -11.33 -1.29 6.04
CA GLU A 61 -10.43 -1.70 4.96
C GLU A 61 -9.81 -0.45 4.35
N LEU A 62 -8.48 -0.37 4.34
CA LEU A 62 -7.74 0.66 3.62
C LEU A 62 -6.97 0.01 2.48
N SER A 63 -7.10 0.56 1.28
CA SER A 63 -6.39 0.10 0.09
C SER A 63 -5.89 1.27 -0.72
N ILE A 64 -4.65 1.18 -1.18
CA ILE A 64 -4.04 2.10 -2.14
C ILE A 64 -3.63 1.26 -3.35
N SER A 65 -4.21 1.52 -4.52
CA SER A 65 -3.82 0.82 -5.74
C SER A 65 -2.48 1.34 -6.27
N ASN A 66 -1.81 0.55 -7.11
CA ASN A 66 -0.59 0.97 -7.79
C ASN A 66 -0.82 2.17 -8.73
N GLU A 67 -2.06 2.37 -9.18
CA GLU A 67 -2.49 3.54 -9.99
C GLU A 67 -2.82 4.77 -9.12
N GLY A 68 -2.54 4.69 -7.81
CA GLY A 68 -2.75 5.77 -6.86
C GLY A 68 -4.21 5.93 -6.41
N PHE A 69 -5.07 4.94 -6.62
CA PHE A 69 -6.44 5.02 -6.15
C PHE A 69 -6.51 4.69 -4.65
N PHE A 70 -6.76 5.69 -3.83
CA PHE A 70 -6.93 5.56 -2.38
C PHE A 70 -8.39 5.23 -2.06
N ARG A 71 -8.61 4.23 -1.21
CA ARG A 71 -9.94 3.89 -0.71
C ARG A 71 -9.88 3.48 0.77
N LEU A 72 -10.76 4.08 1.56
CA LEU A 72 -11.08 3.65 2.92
C LEU A 72 -12.54 3.20 2.97
N ARG A 73 -12.79 2.04 3.55
CA ARG A 73 -14.14 1.52 3.84
C ARG A 73 -14.28 1.29 5.33
N LYS A 74 -15.36 1.80 5.91
CA LYS A 74 -15.72 1.58 7.31
C LYS A 74 -17.03 0.81 7.37
N TYR A 75 -17.06 -0.24 8.19
CA TYR A 75 -18.25 -1.06 8.43
C TYR A 75 -18.68 -0.86 9.88
N PHE A 76 -19.94 -0.46 10.06
CA PHE A 76 -20.50 -0.17 11.36
C PHE A 76 -21.32 -1.36 11.90
N PRO A 77 -21.47 -1.50 13.23
CA PRO A 77 -22.25 -2.59 13.84
C PRO A 77 -23.71 -2.63 13.39
N ASN A 78 -24.31 -1.49 13.07
CA ASN A 78 -25.70 -1.36 12.60
C ASN A 78 -25.89 -1.73 11.12
N GLY A 79 -24.85 -2.20 10.42
CA GLY A 79 -24.90 -2.54 9.00
C GLY A 79 -24.63 -1.37 8.05
N LYS A 80 -24.50 -0.13 8.57
CA LYS A 80 -24.06 1.02 7.79
C LYS A 80 -22.65 0.77 7.27
N GLN A 81 -22.39 1.21 6.04
CA GLN A 81 -21.07 1.24 5.43
C GLN A 81 -20.78 2.67 4.98
N GLU A 82 -19.53 3.09 5.12
CA GLU A 82 -19.05 4.40 4.70
C GLU A 82 -17.77 4.25 3.89
N TYR A 83 -17.72 4.94 2.76
CA TYR A 83 -16.67 4.83 1.76
C TYR A 83 -16.08 6.21 1.54
N PHE A 84 -14.75 6.26 1.56
CA PHE A 84 -13.98 7.41 1.13
C PHE A 84 -13.08 6.96 -0.01
N SER A 85 -13.05 7.71 -1.10
CA SER A 85 -12.10 7.42 -2.17
C SER A 85 -11.71 8.64 -2.98
N PHE A 86 -10.45 8.66 -3.41
CA PHE A 86 -9.90 9.68 -4.31
C PHE A 86 -8.63 9.14 -4.97
N TYR A 87 -8.15 9.82 -6.01
CA TYR A 87 -6.85 9.51 -6.60
C TYR A 87 -5.75 10.34 -5.95
N LEU A 88 -4.61 9.73 -5.61
CA LEU A 88 -3.45 10.39 -5.01
C LEU A 88 -2.88 11.54 -5.85
N LYS A 89 -3.08 11.54 -7.17
CA LYS A 89 -2.77 12.74 -8.00
C LYS A 89 -3.53 14.01 -7.57
N ARG A 90 -4.66 13.87 -6.87
CA ARG A 90 -5.46 14.97 -6.30
C ARG A 90 -5.04 15.36 -4.89
N PHE A 91 -4.17 14.59 -4.25
CA PHE A 91 -3.59 14.91 -2.95
C PHE A 91 -2.98 16.32 -3.01
N ASP A 92 -3.19 17.11 -1.97
CA ASP A 92 -2.65 18.46 -1.87
C ASP A 92 -1.71 18.56 -0.69
N ASP A 93 -2.22 18.26 0.50
CA ASP A 93 -1.48 18.42 1.74
C ASP A 93 -1.99 17.44 2.82
N MET A 94 -1.23 17.35 3.91
CA MET A 94 -1.56 16.55 5.09
C MET A 94 -1.31 17.39 6.35
N ASN A 95 -2.30 17.45 7.24
CA ASN A 95 -2.15 18.04 8.56
C ASN A 95 -2.32 16.98 9.65
N TYR A 96 -1.75 17.23 10.81
CA TYR A 96 -1.97 16.41 12.01
C TYR A 96 -2.54 17.26 13.14
N ILE A 97 -3.54 16.72 13.84
CA ILE A 97 -4.13 17.31 15.05
C ILE A 97 -4.15 16.24 16.14
N GLY A 98 -3.39 16.41 17.22
CA GLY A 98 -3.37 15.47 18.34
C GLY A 98 -2.06 15.46 19.11
N THR A 99 -1.85 14.41 19.89
CA THR A 99 -0.61 14.11 20.63
C THR A 99 0.10 12.92 19.98
N THR A 100 1.25 12.48 20.50
CA THR A 100 1.92 11.27 20.01
C THR A 100 1.13 9.98 20.28
N GLU A 101 0.28 9.98 21.30
CA GLU A 101 -0.53 8.83 21.69
C GLU A 101 -1.77 8.67 20.79
N ALA A 102 -2.46 9.77 20.49
CA ALA A 102 -3.68 9.78 19.69
C ALA A 102 -3.88 11.10 18.95
N GLY A 103 -4.41 11.02 17.73
CA GLY A 103 -4.74 12.19 16.93
C GLY A 103 -5.48 11.86 15.66
N THR A 104 -5.59 12.86 14.79
CA THR A 104 -6.26 12.75 13.49
C THR A 104 -5.36 13.34 12.41
N ILE A 105 -5.06 12.53 11.40
CA ILE A 105 -4.46 12.98 10.14
C ILE A 105 -5.59 13.53 9.26
N LEU A 106 -5.40 14.72 8.72
CA LEU A 106 -6.30 15.33 7.75
C LEU A 106 -5.65 15.26 6.37
N LEU A 107 -6.04 14.28 5.57
CA LEU A 107 -5.61 14.23 4.16
C LEU A 107 -6.45 15.22 3.36
N LYS A 108 -5.79 16.08 2.58
CA LYS A 108 -6.46 17.13 1.80
C LYS A 108 -6.29 16.91 0.31
N THR A 109 -7.32 17.26 -0.44
CA THR A 109 -7.27 17.41 -1.89
C THR A 109 -7.46 18.87 -2.28
N LYS A 110 -6.93 19.26 -3.45
CA LYS A 110 -6.95 20.67 -3.90
C LYS A 110 -8.37 21.18 -4.10
N ASN A 111 -9.24 20.35 -4.67
CA ASN A 111 -10.67 20.61 -4.80
C ASN A 111 -11.46 19.58 -3.98
N GLN A 112 -12.78 19.57 -4.11
CA GLN A 112 -13.64 18.52 -3.57
C GLN A 112 -13.52 17.25 -4.43
N ASP A 113 -12.39 16.54 -4.29
CA ASP A 113 -12.06 15.35 -5.07
C ASP A 113 -12.24 14.05 -4.27
N ILE A 114 -12.58 14.13 -2.98
CA ILE A 114 -12.81 12.97 -2.12
C ILE A 114 -14.30 12.61 -2.16
N ILE A 115 -14.60 11.48 -2.77
CA ILE A 115 -15.95 10.90 -2.81
C ILE A 115 -16.25 10.32 -1.43
N VAL A 116 -17.39 10.70 -0.85
CA VAL A 116 -17.94 10.18 0.41
C VAL A 116 -19.29 9.54 0.11
N GLN A 117 -19.37 8.23 0.31
CA GLN A 117 -20.58 7.45 0.04
C GLN A 117 -20.98 6.63 1.27
N THR A 118 -22.27 6.59 1.59
CA THR A 118 -22.81 5.72 2.64
C THR A 118 -23.84 4.75 2.08
N TYR A 119 -23.90 3.56 2.69
CA TYR A 119 -24.86 2.52 2.36
C TYR A 119 -25.48 1.99 3.66
N ASN A 120 -26.77 1.66 3.62
CA ASN A 120 -27.57 1.23 4.78
C ASN A 120 -27.49 2.23 5.94
N ASP A 121 -27.42 3.52 5.64
CA ASP A 121 -27.49 4.55 6.67
C ASP A 121 -28.96 4.71 7.11
N PRO A 122 -29.28 4.59 8.42
CA PRO A 122 -30.64 4.81 8.93
C PRO A 122 -31.22 6.19 8.60
N LYS A 123 -30.36 7.19 8.34
CA LYS A 123 -30.77 8.55 7.96
C LYS A 123 -30.86 8.76 6.44
N GLY A 124 -30.61 7.72 5.65
CA GLY A 124 -30.53 7.77 4.20
C GLY A 124 -29.09 7.78 3.69
N ASN A 125 -28.87 7.11 2.57
CA ASN A 125 -27.57 7.03 1.92
C ASN A 125 -27.13 8.40 1.41
N ILE A 126 -25.85 8.71 1.59
CA ILE A 126 -25.21 9.95 1.18
C ILE A 126 -24.28 9.63 0.01
N ASP A 127 -24.24 10.52 -0.98
CA ASP A 127 -23.24 10.56 -2.05
C ASP A 127 -22.80 12.01 -2.19
N SER A 128 -21.57 12.32 -1.77
CA SER A 128 -21.09 13.70 -1.68
C SER A 128 -19.59 13.79 -1.92
N MET A 129 -19.11 15.00 -2.15
CA MET A 129 -17.70 15.28 -2.34
C MET A 129 -17.18 16.18 -1.21
N THR A 130 -15.98 15.89 -0.73
CA THR A 130 -15.26 16.70 0.25
C THR A 130 -13.82 16.93 -0.20
N ASN A 131 -13.14 17.89 0.42
CA ASN A 131 -11.72 18.16 0.22
C ASN A 131 -10.85 17.64 1.38
N ILE A 132 -11.46 17.14 2.46
CA ILE A 132 -10.74 16.67 3.66
C ILE A 132 -11.22 15.28 4.03
N LEU A 133 -10.28 14.34 4.20
CA LEU A 133 -10.50 13.02 4.78
C LEU A 133 -9.82 12.95 6.16
N PRO A 134 -10.60 12.94 7.25
CA PRO A 134 -10.08 12.69 8.59
C PRO A 134 -9.79 11.20 8.79
N LEU A 135 -8.56 10.90 9.18
CA LEU A 135 -8.07 9.58 9.54
C LEU A 135 -7.62 9.58 11.00
N PRO A 136 -8.44 9.04 11.91
CA PRO A 136 -8.00 8.88 13.29
C PRO A 136 -6.89 7.85 13.38
N VAL A 137 -5.90 8.16 14.20
CA VAL A 137 -4.68 7.40 14.32
C VAL A 137 -4.14 7.42 15.75
N LYS A 138 -3.29 6.45 16.07
CA LYS A 138 -2.63 6.31 17.37
C LYS A 138 -1.20 5.83 17.24
N ASN A 139 -0.42 6.02 18.30
CA ASN A 139 0.97 5.58 18.42
C ASN A 139 1.83 6.09 17.25
N ILE A 140 1.88 7.41 17.09
CA ILE A 140 2.60 8.07 16.00
C ILE A 140 3.78 8.84 16.55
N GLU A 141 4.95 8.52 15.99
CA GLU A 141 6.16 9.34 16.16
C GLU A 141 6.17 10.48 15.13
N PRO A 142 6.62 11.70 15.50
CA PRO A 142 6.66 12.85 14.59
C PRO A 142 7.37 12.58 13.26
N GLU A 143 8.51 11.87 13.28
CA GLU A 143 9.31 11.58 12.10
C GLU A 143 8.55 10.68 11.09
N GLN A 144 7.61 9.89 11.58
CA GLN A 144 6.77 9.04 10.73
C GLN A 144 5.70 9.85 9.99
N LEU A 145 5.20 10.94 10.58
CA LEU A 145 4.28 11.86 9.90
C LEU A 145 4.97 12.55 8.74
N ASP A 146 6.17 13.09 8.98
CA ASP A 146 6.96 13.74 7.94
C ASP A 146 7.27 12.77 6.80
N SER A 147 7.67 11.54 7.15
CA SER A 147 7.91 10.46 6.18
C SER A 147 6.66 10.14 5.35
N LEU A 148 5.48 10.11 5.98
CA LEU A 148 4.22 9.87 5.26
C LEU A 148 3.89 11.02 4.32
N GLN A 149 3.99 12.26 4.78
CA GLN A 149 3.70 13.44 3.95
C GLN A 149 4.60 13.47 2.71
N HIS A 150 5.91 13.27 2.90
CA HIS A 150 6.87 13.21 1.81
C HIS A 150 6.57 12.07 0.84
N THR A 151 6.18 10.90 1.34
CA THR A 151 5.85 9.73 0.51
C THR A 151 4.57 9.95 -0.30
N LEU A 152 3.52 10.51 0.31
CA LEU A 152 2.28 10.82 -0.42
C LEU A 152 2.51 11.92 -1.47
N ALA A 153 3.36 12.91 -1.15
CA ALA A 153 3.74 13.96 -2.09
C ALA A 153 4.58 13.43 -3.26
N SER A 154 5.48 12.46 -3.04
CA SER A 154 6.25 11.84 -4.12
C SER A 154 5.37 10.95 -5.00
N LEU A 155 4.46 10.17 -4.41
CA LEU A 155 3.48 9.38 -5.14
C LEU A 155 2.59 10.26 -6.03
N LYS A 156 2.12 11.41 -5.52
CA LYS A 156 1.39 12.40 -6.34
C LYS A 156 2.19 12.80 -7.58
N GLN A 157 3.50 13.01 -7.45
CA GLN A 157 4.35 13.40 -8.59
C GLN A 157 4.50 12.29 -9.63
N GLY A 158 4.57 11.02 -9.20
CA GLY A 158 4.64 9.86 -10.08
C GLY A 158 3.38 9.62 -10.90
N TYR A 159 2.21 10.05 -10.41
CA TYR A 159 0.91 9.89 -11.09
C TYR A 159 0.49 11.04 -12.01
N ASN A 160 1.38 12.02 -12.25
CA ASN A 160 1.08 13.19 -13.10
C ASN A 160 1.20 12.90 -14.60
#